data_AF-A0A7J6VFQ8-F1
#
_entry.id   AF-A0A7J6VFQ8-F1
#
_cell.length_a   1.000
_cell.length_b   1.000
_cell.length_c   1.000
_cell.angle_alpha   90.00
_cell.angle_beta   90.00
_cell.angle_gamma   90.00
#
_symmetry.space_group_name_H-M   'P 1'
#
loop_
_entity.id
_entity.type
_entity.pdbx_description
1 polymer ?
#
loop_
_entity_poly.entity_id
_entity_poly.type
_entity_poly.pdbx_seq_one_letter_code
_entity_poly.pdbx_strand_id
1 'polypeptide(L)' 'MDFFVVLERPGYRVGRRRRCKSRIGIQHRVTKDDAMKWFQVKYEGVILNKSQNITGLAPTLQQIGGIYFQSEEGW' A
#
# COMPACT_ATOMS: atom_id res chain seq x y z
N MET A 1 -21.79 9.21 -6.56
CA MET A 1 -21.50 8.85 -7.97
C MET A 1 -20.14 8.23 -7.95
N ASP A 2 -20.06 6.97 -8.37
CA ASP A 2 -18.96 6.11 -7.99
C ASP A 2 -18.16 5.76 -9.24
N PHE A 3 -16.85 6.02 -9.18
CA PHE A 3 -15.92 5.77 -10.28
C PHE A 3 -15.00 4.61 -9.92
N PHE A 4 -14.77 3.71 -10.88
CA PHE A 4 -13.75 2.68 -10.78
C PHE A 4 -12.89 2.70 -12.04
N VAL A 5 -11.59 2.47 -11.86
CA VAL A 5 -10.61 2.46 -12.95
C VAL A 5 -9.85 1.14 -12.89
N VAL A 6 -9.72 0.47 -14.03
CA VAL A 6 -8.98 -0.80 -14.15
C VAL A 6 -7.69 -0.54 -14.91
N LEU A 7 -6.56 -0.93 -14.31
CA LEU A 7 -5.24 -0.84 -14.93
C LEU A 7 -4.81 -2.21 -15.47
N GLU A 8 -4.36 -2.25 -16.72
CA GLU A 8 -3.80 -3.45 -17.35
C GLU A 8 -2.52 -3.09 -18.11
N ARG A 9 -1.55 -4.02 -18.12
CA ARG A 9 -0.37 -3.95 -18.99
C ARG A 9 -0.69 -4.56 -20.37
N PRO A 10 -0.01 -4.15 -21.46
CA PRO A 10 -0.25 -4.73 -22.77
C PRO A 10 0.08 -6.23 -22.77
N GLY A 11 -0.91 -7.09 -23.08
CA GLY A 11 -0.74 -8.55 -23.12
C GLY A 11 -1.76 -9.35 -22.30
N TYR A 12 -2.62 -8.69 -21.54
CA TYR A 12 -3.69 -9.33 -20.75
C TYR A 12 -4.72 -10.12 -21.58
N ARG A 13 -4.76 -9.94 -22.90
CA ARG A 13 -5.62 -10.70 -23.82
C ARG A 13 -5.38 -12.22 -23.75
N VAL A 14 -4.18 -12.67 -23.38
CA VAL A 14 -3.82 -14.09 -23.29
C VAL A 14 -4.71 -14.88 -22.31
N GLY A 15 -5.18 -14.23 -21.24
CA GLY A 15 -6.12 -14.83 -20.29
C GLY A 15 -7.60 -14.75 -20.69
N ARG A 16 -7.93 -13.93 -21.69
CA ARG A 16 -9.32 -13.67 -22.15
C ARG A 16 -9.67 -14.31 -23.49
N ARG A 17 -8.67 -14.67 -24.30
CA ARG A 17 -8.87 -15.29 -25.63
C ARG A 17 -9.59 -16.64 -25.56
N ARG A 18 -10.36 -16.96 -26.62
CA ARG A 18 -11.12 -18.22 -26.76
C ARG A 18 -10.23 -19.43 -27.04
N ARG A 19 -9.30 -19.33 -28.00
CA ARG A 19 -8.36 -20.41 -28.36
C ARG A 19 -7.01 -20.20 -27.66
N CYS A 20 -6.38 -21.31 -27.23
CA CYS A 20 -5.07 -21.32 -26.57
C CYS A 20 -4.99 -20.45 -25.30
N LYS A 21 -6.05 -20.38 -24.48
CA LYS A 21 -6.05 -19.59 -23.24
C LYS A 21 -4.92 -20.06 -22.31
N SER A 22 -4.15 -19.13 -21.78
CA SER A 22 -3.11 -19.41 -20.78
C SER A 22 -3.11 -18.36 -19.66
N ARG A 23 -2.45 -18.67 -18.56
CA ARG A 23 -2.38 -17.80 -17.38
C ARG A 23 -1.40 -16.65 -17.63
N ILE A 24 -1.73 -15.45 -17.13
CA ILE A 24 -0.79 -14.33 -17.08
C ILE A 24 0.24 -14.60 -15.99
N GLY A 25 1.53 -14.51 -16.35
CA GLY A 25 2.66 -14.68 -15.45
C GLY A 25 2.68 -13.62 -14.34
N ILE A 26 3.25 -13.96 -13.19
CA ILE A 26 3.20 -13.14 -11.97
C ILE A 26 3.85 -11.77 -12.18
N GLN A 27 5.00 -11.73 -12.86
CA GLN A 27 5.73 -10.49 -13.16
C GLN A 27 4.96 -9.52 -14.05
N HIS A 28 4.02 -10.02 -14.86
CA HIS A 28 3.20 -9.19 -15.74
C HIS A 28 1.93 -8.68 -15.05
N ARG A 29 1.64 -9.13 -13.82
CA ARG A 29 0.49 -8.65 -13.08
C ARG A 29 0.75 -7.24 -12.55
N VAL A 30 -0.25 -6.38 -12.62
CA VAL A 30 -0.22 -5.08 -11.94
C VAL A 30 -0.44 -5.30 -10.45
N THR A 31 0.51 -4.88 -9.63
CA THR A 31 0.42 -4.90 -8.17
C THR A 31 -0.14 -3.57 -7.64
N LYS A 32 -0.52 -3.55 -6.36
CA LYS A 32 -0.98 -2.32 -5.69
C LYS A 32 0.09 -1.23 -5.76
N ASP A 33 1.35 -1.58 -5.50
CA ASP A 33 2.46 -0.62 -5.48
C ASP A 33 2.75 -0.03 -6.86
N ASP A 34 2.67 -0.86 -7.91
CA ASP A 34 2.80 -0.40 -9.28
C ASP A 34 1.69 0.59 -9.67
N ALA A 35 0.45 0.30 -9.26
CA ALA A 35 -0.69 1.18 -9.52
C ALA A 35 -0.56 2.52 -8.80
N MET A 36 -0.10 2.51 -7.53
CA MET A 36 0.16 3.73 -6.76
C MET A 36 1.22 4.60 -7.43
N LYS A 37 2.36 4.01 -7.80
CA LYS A 37 3.45 4.71 -8.48
C LYS A 37 3.01 5.26 -9.84
N TRP A 38 2.28 4.48 -10.62
CA TRP A 38 1.78 4.91 -11.92
C TRP A 38 0.85 6.11 -11.81
N PHE A 39 -0.03 6.13 -10.81
CA PHE A 39 -0.94 7.24 -10.56
C PHE A 39 -0.20 8.53 -10.17
N GLN A 40 0.78 8.42 -9.28
CA GLN A 40 1.63 9.55 -8.87
C GLN A 40 2.40 10.14 -10.06
N VAL A 41 3.04 9.30 -10.89
CA VAL A 41 3.86 9.79 -12.01
C VAL A 41 3.00 10.34 -13.14
N LYS A 42 1.85 9.73 -13.44
CA LYS A 42 1.06 10.09 -14.62
C LYS A 42 0.18 11.31 -14.42
N TYR A 43 -0.30 11.53 -13.19
CA TYR A 43 -1.28 12.55 -12.87
C TYR A 43 -0.87 13.43 -11.68
N GLU A 44 0.37 13.33 -11.21
CA GLU A 44 0.86 14.02 -10.00
C GLU A 44 -0.05 13.78 -8.78
N GLY A 45 -0.68 12.61 -8.76
CA GLY A 45 -1.76 12.30 -7.83
C GLY A 45 -1.25 12.08 -6.41
N VAL A 46 -1.81 12.82 -5.45
CA VAL A 46 -1.51 12.63 -4.02
C VAL A 46 -2.35 11.48 -3.46
N ILE A 47 -1.66 10.46 -2.93
CA ILE A 47 -2.30 9.32 -2.27
C ILE A 47 -2.37 9.61 -0.78
N LEU A 48 -3.58 9.83 -0.27
CA LEU A 48 -3.82 10.07 1.15
C LEU A 48 -3.84 8.73 1.90
N ASN A 49 -2.82 8.49 2.73
CA ASN A 49 -2.81 7.34 3.62
C ASN A 49 -3.63 7.71 4.87
N LYS A 50 -4.88 7.22 4.97
CA LYS A 50 -5.80 7.58 6.06
C LYS A 50 -5.37 7.06 7.45
N SER A 51 -4.21 6.37 7.59
CA SER A 51 -3.82 5.67 8.82
C SER A 51 -2.31 5.66 9.12
N GLN A 52 -1.56 6.70 8.73
CA GLN A 52 -0.12 6.78 9.06
C GLN A 52 0.22 8.20 9.54
N ASN A 53 -0.30 8.58 10.72
CA ASN A 53 0.13 9.75 11.48
C ASN A 53 -0.42 9.62 12.90
N ILE A 54 0.25 8.81 13.75
CA ILE A 54 0.42 8.95 15.23
C ILE A 54 0.91 7.63 15.87
N THR A 55 2.11 7.16 15.54
CA THR A 55 2.84 6.21 16.42
C THR A 55 4.34 6.50 16.41
N GLY A 56 4.71 7.79 16.41
CA GLY A 56 6.09 8.24 16.53
C GLY A 56 6.43 8.92 17.84
N LEU A 57 5.45 9.19 18.72
CA LEU A 57 5.67 9.88 19.99
C LEU A 57 4.72 9.34 21.06
N ALA A 58 5.13 8.28 21.76
CA ALA A 58 4.77 8.03 23.17
C ALA A 58 5.71 6.96 23.78
N PRO A 59 6.16 7.14 25.03
CA PRO A 59 7.32 6.47 25.62
C PRO A 59 7.03 5.02 26.05
N THR A 60 8.08 4.20 26.12
CA THR A 60 8.04 2.83 26.63
C THR A 60 7.74 2.81 28.14
N LEU A 61 6.59 2.27 28.54
CA LEU A 61 6.30 1.97 29.95
C LEU A 61 7.05 0.70 30.38
N GLN A 62 7.97 0.80 31.34
CA GLN A 62 8.52 -0.36 32.05
C GLN A 62 7.80 -0.57 33.38
N GLN A 63 7.35 -1.81 33.61
CA GLN A 63 6.62 -2.24 34.80
C GLN A 63 7.58 -2.86 35.81
N ILE A 64 7.76 -2.21 36.96
CA ILE A 64 8.42 -2.79 38.13
C ILE A 64 7.45 -2.66 39.30
N GLY A 65 7.11 -3.79 39.94
CA GLY A 65 6.35 -3.79 41.20
C GLY A 65 4.93 -3.20 41.13
N GLY A 66 4.32 -3.08 39.95
CA GLY A 66 2.94 -2.61 39.80
C GLY A 66 2.77 -1.09 39.78
N ILE A 67 3.86 -0.31 39.70
CA ILE A 67 3.83 1.14 39.56
C ILE A 67 4.32 1.49 38.15
N TYR A 68 3.52 2.26 37.40
CA TYR A 68 3.90 2.77 36.07
C TYR A 68 4.66 4.08 36.25
N PHE A 69 5.97 4.08 35.99
CA PHE A 69 6.79 5.30 36.00
C PHE A 69 7.01 5.79 34.57
N GLN A 70 6.69 7.05 34.29
CA GLN A 70 6.94 7.68 32.99
C GLN A 70 8.35 8.27 32.99
N SER A 71 9.30 7.61 32.33
CA SER A 71 10.66 8.14 32.15
C SER A 71 10.69 9.11 30.97
N GLU A 72 10.74 10.40 31.25
CA GLU A 72 11.10 11.43 30.26
C GLU A 72 12.61 11.65 30.33
N GLU A 73 13.36 10.93 29.51
CA GLU A 73 14.77 11.25 29.24
C GLU A 73 14.89 11.55 27.76
N GLY A 74 14.92 12.85 27.46
CA GLY A 74 15.47 13.38 26.22
C GLY A 74 16.90 13.82 26.47
N TRP A 75 17.83 13.21 25.74
CA TRP A 75 18.83 13.82 24.83
C TRP A 75 19.28 12.73 23.85
#